data_AF-A0A2V7BRS9-F1
#
_entry.id   AF-A0A2V7BRS9-F1
#
_cell.length_a   1.000
_cell.length_b   1.000
_cell.length_c   1.000
_cell.angle_alpha   90.00
_cell.angle_beta   90.00
_cell.angle_gamma   90.00
#
_symmetry.space_group_name_H-M   'P 1'
#
loop_
_entity.id
_entity.type
_entity.pdbx_description
1 polymer ?
#
loop_
_entity_poly.entity_id
_entity_poly.type
_entity_poly.pdbx_seq_one_letter_code
_entity_poly.pdbx_strand_id
1 'polypeptide(L)'
;MMRLGRASVIASLFLLTSAVPAYAECAWVLWFNPEANVHMVESAHSSVTECDVALVDMRAVLRKDGYKVYGGSASSDHVLLGERGREHITYRCLPDTVDPRGVKGK
;
A
#
# COMPACT_ATOMS: atom_id res chain seq x y z
N MET A 1 -46.44 25.51 17.72
CA MET A 1 -45.51 24.46 18.21
C MET A 1 -44.94 23.53 17.12
N MET A 2 -45.24 23.71 15.82
CA MET A 2 -44.73 22.83 14.74
C MET A 2 -43.35 23.22 14.14
N ARG A 3 -42.80 24.39 14.50
CA ARG A 3 -41.51 24.87 13.94
C ARG A 3 -40.28 24.33 14.67
N LEU A 4 -40.38 24.03 15.97
CA LEU A 4 -39.26 23.47 16.75
C LEU A 4 -38.91 22.03 16.33
N GLY A 5 -39.91 21.21 16.02
CA GLY A 5 -39.68 19.81 15.61
C GLY A 5 -38.92 19.69 14.28
N ARG A 6 -39.18 20.59 13.33
CA ARG A 6 -38.48 20.61 12.03
C ARG A 6 -37.01 20.98 12.18
N ALA A 7 -36.69 21.98 13.01
CA ALA A 7 -35.30 22.38 13.25
C ALA A 7 -34.49 21.28 13.93
N SER A 8 -35.10 20.55 14.87
CA SER A 8 -34.44 19.42 15.54
C SER A 8 -34.19 18.26 14.58
N VAL A 9 -35.15 17.91 13.71
CA VAL A 9 -34.96 16.83 12.73
C VAL A 9 -33.89 17.19 11.71
N ILE A 10 -33.85 18.45 11.26
CA ILE A 10 -32.82 18.95 10.34
C ILE A 10 -31.44 18.92 11.02
N ALA A 11 -31.34 19.38 12.26
CA ALA A 11 -30.10 19.35 13.04
C ALA A 11 -29.59 17.90 13.25
N SER A 12 -30.48 16.96 13.56
CA SER A 12 -30.14 15.55 13.66
C SER A 12 -29.71 14.94 12.33
N LEU A 13 -30.36 15.31 11.21
CA LEU A 13 -29.95 14.85 9.88
C LEU A 13 -28.54 15.35 9.49
N PHE A 14 -28.21 16.61 9.80
CA PHE A 14 -26.87 17.17 9.54
C PHE A 14 -25.79 16.51 10.41
N LEU A 15 -26.12 16.09 11.64
CA LEU A 15 -25.20 15.33 12.50
C LEU A 15 -24.99 13.88 12.03
N LEU A 16 -25.99 13.25 11.38
CA LEU A 16 -25.82 11.91 10.82
C LEU A 16 -25.00 11.92 9.52
N THR A 17 -25.06 13.00 8.73
CA THR A 17 -24.28 13.12 7.48
C THR A 17 -22.85 13.61 7.67
N SER A 18 -22.46 14.04 8.88
CA SER A 18 -21.06 14.32 9.21
C SER A 18 -20.23 13.08 9.56
N ALA A 19 -20.80 11.88 9.40
CA ALA A 19 -20.00 10.66 9.33
C ALA A 19 -19.19 10.74 8.03
N VAL A 20 -18.02 11.39 8.10
CA VAL A 20 -16.94 11.20 7.13
C VAL A 20 -16.88 9.69 6.92
N PRO A 21 -17.10 9.16 5.71
CA PRO A 21 -16.83 7.75 5.49
C PRO A 21 -15.40 7.57 5.97
N ALA A 22 -15.20 6.78 7.03
CA ALA A 22 -13.89 6.25 7.30
C ALA A 22 -13.59 5.45 6.05
N TYR A 23 -12.97 6.10 5.06
CA TYR A 23 -12.39 5.42 3.93
C TYR A 23 -11.52 4.39 4.63
N ALA A 24 -11.88 3.12 4.48
CA ALA A 24 -10.93 2.06 4.67
C ALA A 24 -9.90 2.26 3.57
N GLU A 25 -9.06 3.28 3.73
CA GLU A 25 -7.82 3.43 2.99
C GLU A 25 -7.01 2.24 3.49
N CYS A 26 -7.13 1.11 2.77
CA CYS A 26 -6.34 -0.07 3.06
C CYS A 26 -4.90 0.40 3.10
N ALA A 27 -4.21 0.23 4.23
CA ALA A 27 -2.81 0.60 4.30
C ALA A 27 -2.04 -0.35 3.36
N TRP A 28 -1.11 0.20 2.57
CA TRP A 28 -0.26 -0.56 1.67
C TRP A 28 1.15 -0.59 2.20
N VAL A 29 1.75 -1.77 2.23
CA VAL A 29 3.09 -2.01 2.75
C VAL A 29 4.01 -2.34 1.57
N LEU A 30 5.10 -1.58 1.47
CA LEU A 30 6.22 -1.91 0.63
C LEU A 30 7.08 -2.94 1.36
N TRP A 31 7.07 -4.16 0.84
CA TRP A 31 7.91 -5.25 1.32
C TRP A 31 9.21 -5.30 0.55
N PHE A 32 10.29 -5.62 1.25
CA PHE A 32 11.61 -5.87 0.70
C PHE A 32 12.05 -7.30 1.04
N ASN A 33 12.53 -7.99 0.01
CA ASN A 33 12.99 -9.36 0.06
C ASN A 33 14.41 -9.43 -0.53
N PRO A 34 15.47 -9.38 0.29
CA PRO A 34 16.85 -9.54 -0.18
C PRO A 34 17.14 -10.98 -0.65
N GLU A 35 16.35 -11.93 -0.16
CA GLU A 35 16.41 -13.35 -0.47
C GLU A 35 14.98 -13.94 -0.43
N ALA A 36 14.79 -15.11 -1.04
CA ALA A 36 13.45 -15.71 -1.22
C ALA A 36 12.65 -15.93 0.09
N ASN A 37 13.33 -16.15 1.22
CA ASN A 37 12.69 -16.47 2.51
C ASN A 37 12.73 -15.33 3.53
N VAL A 38 13.30 -14.18 3.17
CA VAL A 38 13.43 -13.01 4.07
C VAL A 38 12.44 -11.96 3.64
N HIS A 39 11.46 -11.64 4.49
CA HIS A 39 10.46 -10.60 4.24
C HIS A 39 10.62 -9.48 5.26
N MET A 40 10.95 -8.29 4.78
CA MET A 40 11.15 -7.09 5.61
C MET A 40 10.17 -6.02 5.17
N VAL A 41 9.68 -5.24 6.14
CA VAL A 41 8.87 -4.06 5.85
C VAL A 41 9.83 -2.90 5.57
N GLU A 42 9.72 -2.31 4.38
CA GLU A 42 10.48 -1.12 4.00
C GLU A 42 9.73 0.15 4.42
N SER A 43 8.44 0.23 4.06
CA SER A 43 7.58 1.39 4.35
C SER A 43 6.09 1.05 4.30
N ALA A 44 5.25 1.90 4.86
CA ALA A 44 3.80 1.80 4.80
C ALA A 44 3.19 3.11 4.28
N HIS A 45 2.09 3.00 3.53
CA HIS A 45 1.45 4.07 2.77
C HIS A 45 -0.07 3.97 2.95
N SER A 46 -0.80 5.08 2.84
CA SER A 46 -2.27 5.04 2.99
C SER A 46 -2.96 4.55 1.71
N SER A 47 -2.27 4.55 0.57
CA SER A 47 -2.84 4.13 -0.71
C SER A 47 -1.87 3.31 -1.56
N VAL A 48 -2.43 2.52 -2.48
CA VAL A 48 -1.65 1.76 -3.46
C VAL A 48 -0.80 2.68 -4.33
N THR A 49 -1.34 3.84 -4.69
CA THR A 49 -0.65 4.83 -5.54
C THR A 49 0.59 5.38 -4.85
N GLU A 50 0.51 5.71 -3.56
CA GLU A 50 1.69 6.13 -2.79
C GLU A 50 2.73 5.02 -2.66
N CYS A 51 2.30 3.78 -2.45
CA CYS A 51 3.21 2.64 -2.42
C CYS A 51 3.88 2.41 -3.78
N ASP A 52 3.15 2.55 -4.89
CA ASP A 52 3.70 2.45 -6.24
C ASP A 52 4.73 3.55 -6.53
N VAL A 53 4.51 4.77 -6.04
CA VAL A 53 5.51 5.85 -6.11
C VAL A 53 6.79 5.44 -5.38
N ALA A 54 6.68 4.91 -4.15
CA ALA A 54 7.84 4.42 -3.41
C ALA A 54 8.56 3.25 -4.13
N LEU A 55 7.80 2.40 -4.81
CA LEU A 55 8.34 1.29 -5.61
C LEU A 55 9.08 1.79 -6.86
N VAL A 56 8.60 2.87 -7.49
CA VAL A 56 9.30 3.57 -8.58
C VAL A 56 10.58 4.26 -8.07
N ASP A 57 10.57 4.83 -6.87
CA ASP A 57 11.77 5.41 -6.26
C ASP A 57 12.84 4.32 -6.01
N MET A 58 12.43 3.15 -5.48
CA MET A 58 13.35 2.01 -5.31
C MET A 58 13.92 1.53 -6.64
N ARG A 59 13.15 1.55 -7.72
CA ARG A 59 13.66 1.25 -9.07
C ARG A 59 14.82 2.16 -9.46
N ALA A 60 14.74 3.45 -9.16
CA ALA A 60 15.80 4.40 -9.45
C ALA A 60 17.06 4.13 -8.60
N VAL A 61 16.86 3.83 -7.30
CA VAL A 61 17.94 3.45 -6.37
C VAL A 61 18.68 2.20 -6.88
N LEU A 62 17.95 1.13 -7.17
CA LEU A 62 18.56 -0.13 -7.62
C LEU A 62 19.33 0.03 -8.93
N ARG A 63 18.80 0.80 -9.89
CA ARG A 63 19.52 1.10 -11.13
C ARG A 63 20.84 1.84 -10.87
N LYS A 64 20.83 2.81 -9.96
CA LYS A 64 22.03 3.56 -9.56
C LYS A 64 23.07 2.65 -8.89
N ASP A 65 22.62 1.65 -8.13
CA ASP A 65 23.47 0.67 -7.45
C ASP A 65 23.95 -0.49 -8.35
N GLY A 66 23.67 -0.40 -9.66
CA GLY A 66 24.16 -1.33 -10.67
C GLY A 66 23.31 -2.60 -10.86
N TYR A 67 22.10 -2.64 -10.31
CA TYR A 67 21.17 -3.74 -10.58
C TYR A 67 20.55 -3.60 -11.96
N LYS A 68 20.33 -4.75 -12.62
CA LYS A 68 19.34 -4.86 -13.69
C LYS A 68 17.97 -4.95 -13.04
N VAL A 69 17.04 -4.10 -13.46
CA VAL A 69 15.75 -3.96 -12.78
C VAL A 69 14.59 -4.23 -13.72
N TYR A 70 13.69 -5.11 -13.29
CA TYR A 70 12.48 -5.56 -13.99
C TYR A 70 11.23 -5.20 -13.18
N GLY A 71 10.08 -5.02 -13.84
CA GLY A 71 8.86 -4.59 -13.15
C GLY A 71 8.96 -3.16 -12.60
N GLY A 72 8.09 -2.80 -11.66
CA GLY A 72 7.99 -1.48 -11.04
C GLY A 72 7.74 -0.32 -12.01
N SER A 73 7.02 -0.63 -13.08
CA SER A 73 6.20 0.34 -13.79
C SER A 73 4.83 0.36 -13.10
N ALA A 74 3.98 1.35 -13.40
CA ALA A 74 2.55 1.36 -13.08
C ALA A 74 1.75 0.19 -13.71
N SER A 75 2.42 -0.90 -14.10
CA SER A 75 1.84 -2.17 -14.49
C SER A 75 1.37 -2.93 -13.25
N SER A 76 0.22 -3.58 -13.39
CA SER A 76 -0.64 -4.30 -12.43
C SER A 76 -0.01 -5.14 -11.31
N ASP A 77 1.29 -5.43 -11.37
CA ASP A 77 1.85 -6.49 -10.55
C ASP A 77 2.44 -5.95 -9.24
N HIS A 78 2.55 -4.62 -9.07
CA HIS A 78 3.05 -3.98 -7.84
C HIS A 78 4.38 -4.55 -7.34
N VAL A 79 5.21 -5.06 -8.26
CA VAL A 79 6.43 -5.84 -7.99
C VAL A 79 7.60 -5.29 -8.79
N LEU A 80 8.76 -5.25 -8.15
CA LEU A 80 10.04 -4.83 -8.69
C LEU A 80 11.06 -5.94 -8.40
N LEU A 81 11.80 -6.38 -9.42
CA LEU A 81 12.88 -7.35 -9.28
C LEU A 81 14.21 -6.69 -9.63
N GLY A 82 15.21 -6.85 -8.77
CA GLY A 82 16.58 -6.39 -8.99
C GLY A 82 17.55 -7.57 -9.06
N GLU A 83 18.40 -7.60 -10.08
CA GLU A 83 19.43 -8.62 -10.25
C GLU A 83 20.83 -8.01 -10.39
N ARG A 84 21.79 -8.52 -9.61
CA ARG A 84 23.20 -8.12 -9.67
C ARG A 84 24.11 -9.31 -9.40
N GLY A 85 24.66 -9.90 -10.46
CA GLY A 85 25.49 -11.10 -10.34
C GLY A 85 24.66 -12.29 -9.86
N ARG A 86 24.86 -12.74 -8.61
CA ARG A 86 24.07 -13.81 -7.97
C ARG A 86 23.01 -13.28 -7.01
N GLU A 87 23.01 -11.97 -6.75
CA GLU A 87 22.08 -11.30 -5.85
C GLU A 87 20.76 -11.04 -6.59
N HIS A 88 19.65 -11.49 -6.00
CA HIS A 88 18.29 -11.29 -6.51
C HIS A 88 17.44 -10.73 -5.37
N ILE A 89 16.90 -9.54 -5.58
CA ILE A 89 16.07 -8.86 -4.59
C ILE A 89 14.70 -8.53 -5.17
N THR A 90 13.69 -8.52 -4.31
CA THR A 90 12.32 -8.17 -4.70
C THR A 90 11.79 -7.06 -3.81
N TYR A 91 11.12 -6.08 -4.41
CA TYR A 91 10.21 -5.19 -3.71
C TYR A 91 8.78 -5.45 -4.18
N ARG A 92 7.81 -5.40 -3.27
CA ARG A 92 6.39 -5.51 -3.64
C ARG A 92 5.48 -4.70 -2.74
N CYS A 93 4.47 -4.08 -3.32
CA CYS A 93 3.38 -3.47 -2.57
C CYS A 93 2.27 -4.49 -2.30
N LEU A 94 1.82 -4.57 -1.06
CA LEU A 94 0.67 -5.39 -0.66
C LEU A 94 -0.21 -4.63 0.32
N PRO A 95 -1.53 -4.91 0.37
CA PRO A 95 -2.34 -4.49 1.50
C PRO A 95 -1.74 -5.01 2.81
N ASP A 96 -1.83 -4.23 3.88
CA ASP A 96 -1.37 -4.54 5.24
C ASP A 96 -1.96 -5.83 5.82
N THR A 97 -3.15 -6.20 5.34
CA THR A 97 -3.85 -7.45 5.67
C THR A 97 -3.27 -8.70 4.99
N VAL A 98 -2.34 -8.54 4.04
CA VAL A 98 -1.74 -9.65 3.28
C VAL A 98 -0.33 -9.92 3.77
N ASP A 99 -0.13 -11.08 4.40
CA ASP A 99 1.21 -11.57 4.75
C ASP A 99 1.90 -12.21 3.52
N PRO A 100 3.05 -11.69 3.07
CA PRO A 100 3.75 -12.22 1.89
C PRO A 100 4.33 -13.62 2.10
N ARG A 101 4.38 -14.13 3.34
CA ARG A 101 4.86 -15.49 3.66
C ARG A 101 3.85 -16.58 3.29
N GLY A 102 2.67 -16.19 2.81
CA GLY A 102 1.57 -17.10 2.52
C GLY A 102 0.85 -17.55 3.79
N VAL A 103 -0.17 -18.39 3.63
CA VAL A 103 -0.85 -19.01 4.77
C VAL A 103 0.16 -19.85 5.56
N LYS A 104 0.42 -19.46 6.83
CA LYS A 104 1.07 -20.38 7.77
C LYS A 104 0.22 -21.66 7.79
N GLY A 105 0.90 -22.81 7.65
CA GLY A 105 0.28 -24.11 7.39
C GLY A 105 -0.95 -24.42 8.25
N LYS A 106 -1.88 -25.17 7.65
CA LYS A 106 -3.11 -25.70 8.24
C LYS A 106 -2.92 -26.23 9.67
#